data_AF-A0A0D6AEE7-F1
#
_entry.id   AF-A0A0D6AEE7-F1
#
_cell.length_a   1.000
_cell.length_b   1.000
_cell.length_c   1.000
_cell.angle_alpha   90.00
_cell.angle_beta   90.00
_cell.angle_gamma   90.00
#
_symmetry.space_group_name_H-M   'P 1'
#
loop_
_entity.id
_entity.type
_entity.pdbx_description
1 polymer ?
#
loop_
_entity_poly.entity_id
_entity_poly.type
_entity_poly.pdbx_seq_one_letter_code
_entity_poly.pdbx_strand_id
1 'polypeptide(L)'
;MNSNSKINFVDGFISAISFAGNIEQLQNEIDFHINFNGYSETNLESLVREARNEFELEEIGEWSAPKWTTKNDIIYFYLTKDRPIKYVKNLIKFAEENKDFKLIKILYRNQQLIETYKGKIFACARVVGSPIRSQNNHDSYHHKGRIYISYAQCYVFQNPLPLEKIERHIKIIRGATTTPVRGQNFDGIKLELSRNNILPDYLKNAQGGNINFTNIGKDTWKTISCSPEKTFIDESQIRTYFLNYLLTEIKDKNTPLLEECKCYKENKYNNGIVDYCIRINGHWIPVEAKLNISCEKDILAQVRKYTDANNFIATKGKNKGKRVTNNNYLCIVADMFGLSLINKNQFLYGNPENPAWKREEFLYNTTLVDNLRFSIRELLINQNG
;
A
#
# COMPACT_ATOMS: atom_id res chain seq x y z
N MET A 1 -36.62 1.58 6.06
CA MET A 1 -35.88 1.28 4.81
C MET A 1 -35.21 2.56 4.36
N ASN A 2 -33.93 2.74 4.68
CA ASN A 2 -33.07 3.79 4.13
C ASN A 2 -31.63 3.36 4.40
N SER A 3 -31.06 2.61 3.47
CA SER A 3 -29.63 2.40 3.39
C SER A 3 -29.27 2.47 1.91
N ASN A 4 -28.98 3.67 1.42
CA ASN A 4 -28.00 3.80 0.36
C ASN A 4 -26.68 3.31 0.97
N SER A 5 -26.51 1.98 1.06
CA SER A 5 -25.24 1.38 1.43
C SER A 5 -24.28 1.75 0.31
N LYS A 6 -23.47 2.78 0.56
CA LYS A 6 -22.41 3.21 -0.33
C LYS A 6 -21.59 1.95 -0.65
N ILE A 7 -21.55 1.56 -1.93
CA ILE A 7 -20.81 0.37 -2.37
C ILE A 7 -19.37 0.55 -1.89
N ASN A 8 -18.87 -0.43 -1.14
CA ASN A 8 -17.50 -0.41 -0.63
C ASN A 8 -16.60 -1.07 -1.67
N PHE A 9 -16.05 -0.24 -2.55
CA PHE A 9 -15.04 -0.69 -3.51
C PHE A 9 -13.74 -0.97 -2.77
N VAL A 10 -13.20 -2.17 -2.97
CA VAL A 10 -11.97 -2.59 -2.31
C VAL A 10 -11.08 -3.32 -3.30
N ASP A 11 -9.79 -3.29 -3.01
CA ASP A 11 -8.85 -4.27 -3.53
C ASP A 11 -8.58 -5.32 -2.44
N GLY A 12 -7.84 -6.37 -2.81
CA GLY A 12 -7.30 -7.29 -1.83
C GLY A 12 -5.94 -7.80 -2.24
N PHE A 13 -5.29 -8.54 -1.37
CA PHE A 13 -4.07 -9.27 -1.72
C PHE A 13 -4.02 -10.61 -1.01
N ILE A 14 -3.48 -11.60 -1.72
CA ILE A 14 -3.14 -12.88 -1.13
C ILE A 14 -1.78 -12.72 -0.46
N SER A 15 -1.73 -12.91 0.85
CA SER A 15 -0.48 -13.02 1.61
C SER A 15 -0.07 -14.48 1.71
N ALA A 16 1.12 -14.79 1.19
CA ALA A 16 1.66 -16.13 1.23
C ALA A 16 2.33 -16.40 2.58
N ILE A 17 1.79 -17.36 3.32
CA ILE A 17 2.33 -17.84 4.59
C ILE A 17 3.13 -19.11 4.34
N SER A 18 4.32 -19.16 4.91
CA SER A 18 5.12 -20.36 5.03
C SER A 18 5.34 -20.69 6.50
N PHE A 19 5.48 -21.97 6.80
CA PHE A 19 5.96 -22.41 8.11
C PHE A 19 7.47 -22.19 8.23
N ALA A 20 7.96 -22.01 9.46
CA ALA A 20 9.37 -21.86 9.77
C ALA A 20 10.23 -22.93 9.08
N GLY A 21 11.30 -22.49 8.40
CA GLY A 21 12.17 -23.36 7.62
C GLY A 21 13.24 -24.07 8.43
N ASN A 22 13.50 -23.61 9.66
CA ASN A 22 14.49 -24.16 10.58
C ASN A 22 14.11 -23.84 12.03
N ILE A 23 14.88 -24.38 12.99
CA ILE A 23 14.60 -24.27 14.41
C ILE A 23 14.75 -22.83 14.93
N GLU A 24 15.74 -22.10 14.43
CA GLU A 24 15.99 -20.70 14.79
C GLU A 24 14.81 -19.80 14.41
N GLN A 25 14.31 -19.94 13.17
CA GLN A 25 13.11 -19.23 12.71
C GLN A 25 11.89 -19.58 13.56
N LEU A 26 11.72 -20.87 13.91
CA LEU A 26 10.59 -21.30 14.72
C LEU A 26 10.68 -20.76 16.15
N GLN A 27 11.86 -20.76 16.75
CA GLN A 27 12.09 -20.20 18.09
C GLN A 27 11.86 -18.70 18.11
N ASN A 28 12.38 -17.98 17.11
CA ASN A 28 12.12 -16.56 16.95
C ASN A 28 10.60 -16.29 16.87
N GLU A 29 9.85 -17.06 16.07
CA GLU A 29 8.38 -16.95 15.98
C GLU A 29 7.69 -17.18 17.33
N ILE A 30 8.07 -18.23 18.05
CA ILE A 30 7.49 -18.57 19.35
C ILE A 30 7.81 -17.49 20.39
N ASP A 31 9.07 -17.04 20.47
CA ASP A 31 9.52 -16.05 21.44
C ASP A 31 8.83 -14.70 21.20
N PHE A 32 8.62 -14.31 19.94
CA PHE A 32 7.83 -13.13 19.60
C PHE A 32 6.42 -13.20 20.18
N HIS A 33 5.69 -14.32 19.94
CA HIS A 33 4.33 -14.47 20.45
C HIS A 33 4.30 -14.55 21.98
N ILE A 34 5.25 -15.24 22.61
CA ILE A 34 5.36 -15.25 24.08
C ILE A 34 5.55 -13.82 24.61
N ASN A 35 6.43 -13.03 24.01
CA ASN A 35 6.67 -11.66 24.45
C ASN A 35 5.50 -10.72 24.16
N PHE A 36 4.75 -10.96 23.09
CA PHE A 36 3.67 -10.09 22.63
C PHE A 36 2.33 -10.40 23.31
N ASN A 37 1.97 -11.67 23.42
CA ASN A 37 0.65 -12.12 23.88
C ASN A 37 0.71 -13.24 24.94
N GLY A 38 1.90 -13.70 25.34
CA GLY A 38 2.07 -14.74 26.37
C GLY A 38 1.83 -16.17 25.89
N TYR A 39 1.52 -16.38 24.61
CA TYR A 39 1.24 -17.70 24.06
C TYR A 39 2.46 -18.29 23.34
N SER A 40 2.72 -19.58 23.61
CA SER A 40 3.73 -20.35 22.88
C SER A 40 3.12 -20.94 21.60
N GLU A 41 3.08 -20.12 20.57
CA GLU A 41 2.39 -20.35 19.30
C GLU A 41 3.21 -19.85 18.11
N THR A 42 2.94 -20.41 16.93
CA THR A 42 3.51 -19.92 15.66
C THR A 42 2.61 -18.86 15.03
N ASN A 43 3.08 -18.21 13.96
CA ASN A 43 2.27 -17.27 13.18
C ASN A 43 0.96 -17.92 12.65
N LEU A 44 1.02 -19.19 12.26
CA LEU A 44 -0.17 -19.91 11.77
C LEU A 44 -1.16 -20.20 12.90
N GLU A 45 -0.67 -20.56 14.08
CA GLU A 45 -1.52 -20.76 15.27
C GLU A 45 -2.14 -19.44 15.74
N SER A 46 -1.36 -18.36 15.81
CA SER A 46 -1.87 -17.05 16.24
C SER A 46 -2.99 -16.55 15.33
N LEU A 47 -2.82 -16.64 14.01
CA LEU A 47 -3.87 -16.25 13.05
C LEU A 47 -5.16 -17.05 13.23
N VAL A 48 -5.05 -18.36 13.44
CA VAL A 48 -6.22 -19.23 13.65
C VAL A 48 -6.88 -18.94 14.99
N ARG A 49 -6.09 -18.65 16.05
CA ARG A 49 -6.59 -18.26 17.37
C ARG A 49 -7.29 -16.91 17.32
N GLU A 50 -6.67 -15.91 16.71
CA GLU A 50 -7.23 -14.57 16.54
C GLU A 50 -8.57 -14.59 15.79
N ALA A 51 -8.68 -15.44 14.76
CA ALA A 51 -9.92 -15.63 14.03
C ALA A 51 -11.03 -16.35 14.82
N ARG A 52 -10.67 -17.05 15.90
CA ARG A 52 -11.62 -17.73 16.80
C ARG A 52 -12.07 -16.84 17.96
N ASN A 53 -11.38 -15.74 18.23
CA ASN A 53 -11.80 -14.79 19.23
C ASN A 53 -13.01 -14.01 18.70
N GLU A 54 -14.15 -14.16 19.36
CA GLU A 54 -15.41 -13.50 19.00
C GLU A 54 -15.43 -12.00 19.34
N PHE A 55 -14.36 -11.47 19.92
CA PHE A 55 -14.25 -10.05 20.21
C PHE A 55 -14.02 -9.28 18.90
N GLU A 56 -14.94 -8.37 18.59
CA GLU A 56 -14.75 -7.35 17.55
C GLU A 56 -13.70 -6.34 18.01
N LEU A 57 -12.43 -6.75 17.99
CA LEU A 57 -11.32 -5.84 18.22
C LEU A 57 -11.22 -4.86 17.04
N GLU A 58 -11.04 -3.58 17.35
CA GLU A 58 -10.81 -2.54 16.34
C GLU A 58 -9.50 -2.78 15.56
N GLU A 59 -8.53 -3.44 16.20
CA GLU A 59 -7.26 -3.87 15.63
C GLU A 59 -6.82 -5.19 16.29
N ILE A 60 -6.42 -6.16 15.47
CA ILE A 60 -5.94 -7.48 15.91
C ILE A 60 -4.41 -7.54 15.88
N GLY A 61 -3.78 -6.89 14.89
CA GLY A 61 -2.34 -6.82 14.79
C GLY A 61 -1.86 -6.19 13.47
N GLU A 62 -0.56 -6.30 13.23
CA GLU A 62 0.11 -5.77 12.04
C GLU A 62 0.53 -6.91 11.09
N TRP A 63 0.42 -6.67 9.78
CA TRP A 63 0.82 -7.65 8.76
C TRP A 63 1.60 -7.01 7.62
N SER A 64 2.52 -7.75 7.00
CA SER A 64 3.25 -7.25 5.83
C SER A 64 2.32 -7.02 4.63
N ALA A 65 2.40 -5.82 4.05
CA ALA A 65 1.47 -5.41 2.99
C ALA A 65 2.14 -4.61 1.84
N PRO A 66 1.53 -4.59 0.64
CA PRO A 66 1.93 -3.68 -0.43
C PRO A 66 1.67 -2.21 -0.07
N LYS A 67 2.47 -1.29 -0.62
CA LYS A 67 2.31 0.17 -0.44
C LYS A 67 0.95 0.72 -0.87
N TRP A 68 0.34 0.10 -1.88
CA TRP A 68 -0.94 0.54 -2.45
C TRP A 68 -2.16 0.18 -1.60
N THR A 69 -1.98 -0.62 -0.53
CA THR A 69 -3.09 -1.09 0.30
C THR A 69 -3.79 0.09 0.98
N THR A 70 -5.11 0.02 1.07
CA THR A 70 -5.96 1.05 1.68
C THR A 70 -6.91 0.46 2.73
N LYS A 71 -7.48 1.35 3.54
CA LYS A 71 -8.50 0.98 4.53
C LYS A 71 -9.66 0.23 3.87
N ASN A 72 -10.11 -0.83 4.53
CA ASN A 72 -11.12 -1.79 4.09
C ASN A 72 -10.72 -2.77 2.98
N ASP A 73 -9.49 -2.69 2.44
CA ASP A 73 -8.97 -3.76 1.59
C ASP A 73 -8.93 -5.10 2.33
N ILE A 74 -8.92 -6.19 1.56
CA ILE A 74 -8.98 -7.54 2.10
C ILE A 74 -7.62 -8.23 2.03
N ILE A 75 -7.17 -8.76 3.17
CA ILE A 75 -6.04 -9.68 3.23
C ILE A 75 -6.59 -11.10 3.10
N TYR A 76 -6.13 -11.87 2.11
CA TYR A 76 -6.39 -13.30 2.00
C TYR A 76 -5.16 -14.08 2.46
N PHE A 77 -5.28 -14.89 3.51
CA PHE A 77 -4.17 -15.68 4.03
C PHE A 77 -4.09 -17.03 3.31
N TYR A 78 -3.01 -17.24 2.57
CA TYR A 78 -2.75 -18.46 1.80
C TYR A 78 -1.59 -19.24 2.41
N LEU A 79 -1.82 -20.50 2.80
CA LEU A 79 -0.74 -21.36 3.28
C LEU A 79 -0.08 -22.06 2.09
N THR A 80 1.24 -21.91 1.94
CA THR A 80 2.00 -22.53 0.84
C THR A 80 1.99 -24.06 0.89
N LYS A 81 2.02 -24.72 -0.28
CA LYS A 81 1.73 -26.17 -0.42
C LYS A 81 2.86 -27.09 0.07
N ASP A 82 4.08 -26.89 -0.44
CA ASP A 82 5.11 -27.96 -0.38
C ASP A 82 6.20 -27.72 0.68
N ARG A 83 6.55 -26.47 0.95
CA ARG A 83 7.60 -26.13 1.93
C ARG A 83 7.19 -26.49 3.36
N PRO A 84 6.00 -26.11 3.86
CA PRO A 84 5.67 -26.28 5.27
C PRO A 84 5.72 -27.73 5.79
N ILE A 85 5.26 -28.71 5.01
CA ILE A 85 5.19 -30.12 5.44
C ILE A 85 6.58 -30.71 5.66
N LYS A 86 7.52 -30.44 4.73
CA LYS A 86 8.86 -30.99 4.82
C LYS A 86 9.58 -30.45 6.06
N TYR A 87 9.43 -29.16 6.33
CA TYR A 87 10.07 -28.52 7.47
C TYR A 87 9.48 -28.97 8.81
N VAL A 88 8.14 -29.01 8.94
CA VAL A 88 7.53 -29.45 10.21
C VAL A 88 7.91 -30.88 10.56
N LYS A 89 7.96 -31.81 9.59
CA LYS A 89 8.38 -33.20 9.83
C LYS A 89 9.84 -33.30 10.26
N ASN A 90 10.73 -32.54 9.64
CA ASN A 90 12.14 -32.50 10.03
C ASN A 90 12.32 -31.93 11.44
N LEU A 91 11.56 -30.89 11.78
CA LEU A 91 11.60 -30.28 13.10
C LEU A 91 11.01 -31.19 14.18
N ILE A 92 9.97 -31.99 13.88
CA ILE A 92 9.43 -32.99 14.80
C ILE A 92 10.50 -34.01 15.13
N LYS A 93 11.16 -34.58 14.11
CA LYS A 93 12.24 -35.54 14.30
C LYS A 93 13.37 -34.96 15.16
N PHE A 94 13.79 -33.73 14.87
CA PHE A 94 14.80 -33.03 15.68
C PHE A 94 14.35 -32.87 17.14
N ALA A 95 13.11 -32.46 17.38
CA ALA A 95 12.58 -32.26 18.73
C ALA A 95 12.46 -33.58 19.51
N GLU A 96 12.08 -34.68 18.84
CA GLU A 96 12.02 -36.03 19.41
C GLU A 96 13.42 -36.55 19.81
N GLU A 97 14.42 -36.39 18.93
CA GLU A 97 15.82 -36.76 19.20
C GLU A 97 16.39 -35.99 20.41
N ASN A 98 15.98 -34.73 20.59
CA ASN A 98 16.40 -33.87 21.70
C ASN A 98 15.49 -33.96 22.93
N LYS A 99 14.43 -34.78 22.90
CA LYS A 99 13.43 -34.93 23.99
C LYS A 99 12.78 -33.61 24.42
N ASP A 100 12.58 -32.68 23.49
CA ASP A 100 11.89 -31.41 23.76
C ASP A 100 10.36 -31.58 23.64
N PHE A 101 9.75 -32.07 24.72
CA PHE A 101 8.31 -32.34 24.75
C PHE A 101 7.43 -31.10 24.50
N LYS A 102 7.91 -29.90 24.86
CA LYS A 102 7.16 -28.65 24.63
C LYS A 102 7.12 -28.35 23.13
N LEU A 103 8.27 -28.40 22.48
CA LEU A 103 8.39 -28.17 21.04
C LEU A 103 7.64 -29.23 20.23
N ILE A 104 7.72 -30.50 20.64
CA ILE A 104 6.96 -31.60 20.02
C ILE A 104 5.46 -31.27 20.00
N LYS A 105 4.89 -30.81 21.12
CA LYS A 105 3.46 -30.44 21.19
C LYS A 105 3.10 -29.30 20.23
N ILE A 106 3.95 -28.27 20.13
CA ILE A 106 3.76 -27.15 19.19
C ILE A 106 3.77 -27.66 17.75
N LEU A 107 4.76 -28.48 17.41
CA LEU A 107 4.95 -29.00 16.06
C LEU A 107 3.82 -29.93 15.60
N TYR A 108 3.30 -30.79 16.48
CA TYR A 108 2.15 -31.64 16.15
C TYR A 108 0.87 -30.82 15.90
N ARG A 109 0.62 -29.76 16.68
CA ARG A 109 -0.50 -28.82 16.41
C ARG A 109 -0.34 -28.16 15.03
N ASN A 110 0.88 -27.68 14.72
CA ASN A 110 1.17 -27.07 13.42
C ASN A 110 1.06 -28.06 12.26
N GLN A 111 1.47 -29.31 12.44
CA GLN A 111 1.30 -30.35 11.41
C GLN A 111 -0.19 -30.50 11.04
N GLN A 112 -1.09 -30.54 12.01
CA GLN A 112 -2.53 -30.63 11.76
C GLN A 112 -3.06 -29.42 10.98
N LEU A 113 -2.65 -28.20 11.36
CA LEU A 113 -3.02 -26.97 10.65
C LEU A 113 -2.48 -26.97 9.22
N ILE A 114 -1.23 -27.39 9.03
CA ILE A 114 -0.59 -27.48 7.71
C ILE A 114 -1.32 -28.48 6.82
N GLU A 115 -1.63 -29.68 7.33
CA GLU A 115 -2.35 -30.69 6.56
C GLU A 115 -3.75 -30.20 6.15
N THR A 116 -4.40 -29.43 7.02
CA THR A 116 -5.72 -28.84 6.77
C THR A 116 -5.68 -27.74 5.71
N TYR A 117 -4.72 -26.82 5.79
CA TYR A 117 -4.75 -25.55 5.04
C TYR A 117 -3.74 -25.43 3.90
N LYS A 118 -2.78 -26.36 3.75
CA LYS A 118 -1.75 -26.29 2.71
C LYS A 118 -2.34 -26.12 1.31
N GLY A 119 -1.78 -25.17 0.55
CA GLY A 119 -2.23 -24.85 -0.79
C GLY A 119 -3.64 -24.26 -0.84
N LYS A 120 -4.11 -23.61 0.23
CA LYS A 120 -5.44 -23.01 0.30
C LYS A 120 -5.39 -21.59 0.86
N ILE A 121 -6.30 -20.73 0.41
CA ILE A 121 -6.72 -19.55 1.17
C ILE A 121 -7.61 -20.05 2.30
N PHE A 122 -7.14 -19.93 3.54
CA PHE A 122 -7.81 -20.48 4.72
C PHE A 122 -8.46 -19.44 5.61
N ALA A 123 -8.01 -18.18 5.52
CA ALA A 123 -8.57 -17.09 6.28
C ALA A 123 -8.55 -15.78 5.49
N CYS A 124 -9.31 -14.80 5.96
CA CYS A 124 -9.22 -13.42 5.50
C CYS A 124 -9.30 -12.43 6.68
N ALA A 125 -8.87 -11.20 6.45
CA ALA A 125 -9.02 -10.09 7.39
C ALA A 125 -9.29 -8.78 6.66
N ARG A 126 -9.86 -7.81 7.38
CA ARG A 126 -10.09 -6.45 6.89
C ARG A 126 -8.94 -5.54 7.29
N VAL A 127 -8.45 -4.73 6.36
CA VAL A 127 -7.50 -3.66 6.64
C VAL A 127 -8.20 -2.51 7.38
N VAL A 128 -7.60 -2.03 8.48
CA VAL A 128 -8.18 -0.93 9.29
C VAL A 128 -7.37 0.36 9.26
N GLY A 129 -6.09 0.28 8.91
CA GLY A 129 -5.17 1.42 8.86
C GLY A 129 -4.64 1.76 7.46
N SER A 130 -3.62 2.62 7.42
CA SER A 130 -2.81 2.93 6.24
C SER A 130 -1.47 2.22 6.34
N PRO A 131 -0.84 1.80 5.22
CA PRO A 131 0.40 1.06 5.29
C PRO A 131 1.53 1.99 5.73
N ILE A 132 2.29 1.52 6.71
CA ILE A 132 3.35 2.27 7.37
C ILE A 132 4.66 1.56 7.14
N ARG A 133 5.72 2.33 6.89
CA ARG A 133 7.06 1.77 6.87
C ARG A 133 7.54 1.53 8.30
N SER A 134 8.00 0.32 8.61
CA SER A 134 8.67 0.08 9.89
C SER A 134 9.92 0.97 9.99
N GLN A 135 9.99 1.81 11.03
CA GLN A 135 11.13 2.69 11.30
C GLN A 135 12.32 1.91 11.88
N ASN A 136 12.01 0.83 12.60
CA ASN A 136 12.98 -0.06 13.18
C ASN A 136 13.24 -1.21 12.20
N ASN A 137 14.51 -1.57 12.00
CA ASN A 137 14.87 -2.94 11.63
C ASN A 137 14.53 -3.80 12.85
N HIS A 138 13.25 -3.96 13.13
CA HIS A 138 12.80 -4.89 14.14
C HIS A 138 13.07 -6.27 13.56
N ASP A 139 14.21 -6.85 13.94
CA ASP A 139 14.48 -8.29 13.81
C ASP A 139 13.37 -9.12 14.49
N SER A 140 12.49 -8.48 15.27
CA SER A 140 11.30 -9.02 15.89
C SER A 140 10.09 -9.22 14.96
N TYR A 141 10.07 -8.72 13.72
CA TYR A 141 9.00 -9.08 12.77
C TYR A 141 9.48 -10.19 11.82
N HIS A 142 8.87 -11.37 11.91
CA HIS A 142 9.24 -12.57 11.11
C HIS A 142 8.97 -12.44 9.61
N HIS A 143 8.29 -11.37 9.19
CA HIS A 143 8.05 -11.09 7.79
C HIS A 143 9.13 -10.13 7.27
N LYS A 144 9.84 -10.51 6.19
CA LYS A 144 10.90 -9.70 5.56
C LYS A 144 10.41 -8.36 4.95
N GLY A 145 9.15 -7.99 5.19
CA GLY A 145 8.55 -6.75 4.73
C GLY A 145 9.10 -5.54 5.48
N ARG A 146 9.14 -4.40 4.81
CA ARG A 146 9.43 -3.10 5.43
C ARG A 146 8.17 -2.25 5.61
N ILE A 147 7.03 -2.75 5.15
CA ILE A 147 5.75 -2.05 5.12
C ILE A 147 4.72 -2.96 5.78
N TYR A 148 4.05 -2.42 6.77
CA TYR A 148 3.09 -3.12 7.60
C TYR A 148 1.76 -2.40 7.57
N ILE A 149 0.69 -3.16 7.79
CA ILE A 149 -0.68 -2.66 7.85
C ILE A 149 -1.38 -3.26 9.06
N SER A 150 -2.14 -2.43 9.78
CA SER A 150 -3.06 -2.90 10.80
C SER A 150 -4.28 -3.58 10.19
N TYR A 151 -4.66 -4.73 10.73
CA TYR A 151 -5.83 -5.48 10.30
C TYR A 151 -6.73 -5.89 11.48
N ALA A 152 -8.00 -6.18 11.18
CA ALA A 152 -9.00 -6.60 12.14
C ALA A 152 -9.97 -7.63 11.52
N GLN A 153 -10.87 -8.15 12.37
CA GLN A 153 -11.93 -9.08 12.00
C GLN A 153 -11.42 -10.28 11.17
N CYS A 154 -10.37 -10.93 11.68
CA CYS A 154 -9.84 -12.14 11.06
C CYS A 154 -10.92 -13.24 11.05
N TYR A 155 -11.08 -13.92 9.93
CA TYR A 155 -12.11 -14.94 9.72
C TYR A 155 -11.51 -16.16 9.03
N VAL A 156 -11.58 -17.32 9.69
CA VAL A 156 -11.16 -18.61 9.11
C VAL A 156 -12.34 -19.25 8.39
N PHE A 157 -12.13 -19.60 7.13
CA PHE A 157 -13.14 -20.26 6.31
C PHE A 157 -13.36 -21.71 6.77
N GLN A 158 -14.62 -22.10 6.93
CA GLN A 158 -15.00 -23.49 7.20
C GLN A 158 -14.57 -24.43 6.06
N ASN A 159 -14.67 -23.93 4.82
CA ASN A 159 -14.24 -24.59 3.59
C ASN A 159 -13.17 -23.73 2.89
N PRO A 160 -11.88 -23.86 3.28
CA PRO A 160 -10.77 -23.14 2.67
C PRO A 160 -10.70 -23.32 1.15
N LEU A 161 -10.34 -22.26 0.43
CA LEU A 161 -10.34 -22.24 -1.03
C LEU A 161 -9.03 -22.83 -1.59
N PRO A 162 -9.04 -23.97 -2.30
CA PRO A 162 -7.84 -24.61 -2.81
C PRO A 162 -7.22 -23.88 -4.00
N LEU A 163 -5.91 -24.03 -4.17
CA LEU A 163 -5.10 -23.41 -5.21
C LEU A 163 -5.69 -23.56 -6.61
N GLU A 164 -6.22 -24.73 -6.94
CA GLU A 164 -6.78 -25.03 -8.26
C GLU A 164 -8.01 -24.16 -8.59
N LYS A 165 -8.71 -23.66 -7.57
CA LYS A 165 -9.80 -22.68 -7.75
C LYS A 165 -9.28 -21.24 -7.76
N ILE A 166 -8.25 -20.94 -6.96
CA ILE A 166 -7.60 -19.62 -6.95
C ILE A 166 -7.03 -19.30 -8.34
N GLU A 167 -6.31 -20.27 -8.93
CA GLU A 167 -5.61 -20.12 -10.20
C GLU A 167 -6.53 -19.95 -11.42
N ARG A 168 -7.84 -20.16 -11.27
CA ARG A 168 -8.84 -19.80 -12.30
C ARG A 168 -9.00 -18.29 -12.46
N HIS A 169 -8.66 -17.53 -11.43
CA HIS A 169 -8.76 -16.07 -11.39
C HIS A 169 -7.39 -15.42 -11.39
N ILE A 170 -6.45 -15.96 -10.61
CA ILE A 170 -5.14 -15.34 -10.46
C ILE A 170 -4.03 -16.35 -10.17
N LYS A 171 -2.89 -16.17 -10.85
CA LYS A 171 -1.68 -16.94 -10.56
C LYS A 171 -1.00 -16.41 -9.31
N ILE A 172 -0.78 -17.28 -8.33
CA ILE A 172 0.03 -16.94 -7.15
C ILE A 172 1.50 -16.88 -7.59
N ILE A 173 2.13 -15.73 -7.42
CA ILE A 173 3.52 -15.51 -7.82
C ILE A 173 4.43 -16.25 -6.82
N ARG A 174 5.15 -17.27 -7.30
CA ARG A 174 6.10 -18.01 -6.46
C ARG A 174 7.24 -17.10 -6.01
N GLY A 175 7.48 -17.06 -4.69
CA GLY A 175 8.54 -16.25 -4.10
C GLY A 175 8.17 -14.79 -3.80
N ALA A 176 7.00 -14.32 -4.23
CA ALA A 176 6.44 -13.06 -3.77
C ALA A 176 5.74 -13.26 -2.41
N THR A 177 5.89 -12.30 -1.51
CA THR A 177 5.20 -12.29 -0.21
C THR A 177 3.70 -12.02 -0.37
N THR A 178 3.32 -11.26 -1.41
CA THR A 178 1.95 -10.86 -1.68
C THR A 178 1.59 -10.96 -3.17
N THR A 179 0.34 -11.26 -3.48
CA THR A 179 -0.22 -11.27 -4.84
C THR A 179 -1.47 -10.37 -4.87
N PRO A 180 -1.50 -9.27 -5.64
CA PRO A 180 -2.66 -8.37 -5.72
C PRO A 180 -3.90 -9.06 -6.31
N VAL A 181 -5.08 -8.85 -5.74
CA VAL A 181 -6.37 -9.39 -6.20
C VAL A 181 -7.36 -8.23 -6.35
N ARG A 182 -7.81 -7.97 -7.58
CA ARG A 182 -8.54 -6.73 -7.90
C ARG A 182 -9.67 -6.96 -8.91
N GLY A 183 -10.66 -6.06 -8.91
CA GLY A 183 -11.77 -6.07 -9.86
C GLY A 183 -12.42 -7.44 -10.01
N GLN A 184 -12.58 -7.92 -11.25
CA GLN A 184 -13.18 -9.23 -11.52
C GLN A 184 -12.47 -10.42 -10.85
N ASN A 185 -11.15 -10.33 -10.63
CA ASN A 185 -10.43 -11.39 -9.91
C ASN A 185 -10.80 -11.41 -8.43
N PHE A 186 -11.02 -10.24 -7.83
CA PHE A 186 -11.52 -10.13 -6.47
C PHE A 186 -12.93 -10.72 -6.36
N ASP A 187 -13.84 -10.31 -7.24
CA ASP A 187 -15.21 -10.80 -7.23
C ASP A 187 -15.29 -12.30 -7.52
N GLY A 188 -14.42 -12.82 -8.39
CA GLY A 188 -14.30 -14.25 -8.68
C GLY A 188 -13.86 -15.07 -7.46
N ILE A 189 -12.82 -14.63 -6.75
CA ILE A 189 -12.37 -15.28 -5.51
C ILE A 189 -13.45 -15.20 -4.43
N LYS A 190 -14.10 -14.04 -4.26
CA LYS A 190 -15.23 -13.87 -3.32
C LYS A 190 -16.36 -14.87 -3.65
N LEU A 191 -16.71 -15.01 -4.92
CA LEU A 191 -17.75 -15.93 -5.38
C LEU A 191 -17.38 -17.38 -5.06
N GLU A 192 -16.17 -17.82 -5.39
CA GLU A 192 -15.72 -19.18 -5.08
C GLU A 192 -15.74 -19.50 -3.58
N LEU A 193 -15.37 -18.53 -2.73
CA LEU A 193 -15.48 -18.65 -1.28
C LEU A 193 -16.94 -18.74 -0.82
N SER A 194 -17.82 -17.86 -1.33
CA SER A 194 -19.23 -17.79 -0.92
C SER A 194 -20.04 -19.06 -1.19
N ARG A 195 -19.63 -19.87 -2.19
CA ARG A 195 -20.34 -21.10 -2.57
C ARG A 195 -20.40 -22.13 -1.44
N ASN A 196 -19.41 -22.14 -0.56
CA ASN A 196 -19.29 -23.14 0.51
C ASN A 196 -18.98 -22.52 1.88
N ASN A 197 -19.10 -21.20 2.02
CA ASN A 197 -18.83 -20.51 3.28
C ASN A 197 -19.86 -19.42 3.52
N ILE A 198 -20.22 -19.21 4.78
CA ILE A 198 -20.78 -17.94 5.22
C ILE A 198 -19.62 -16.94 5.24
N LEU A 199 -19.77 -15.83 4.52
CA LEU A 199 -18.74 -14.78 4.48
C LEU A 199 -18.99 -13.75 5.58
N PRO A 200 -17.93 -13.19 6.19
CA PRO A 200 -18.09 -12.07 7.12
C PRO A 200 -18.61 -10.84 6.36
N ASP A 201 -19.36 -9.98 7.04
CA ASP A 201 -20.08 -8.87 6.41
C ASP A 201 -19.18 -7.94 5.60
N TYR A 202 -17.97 -7.66 6.09
CA TYR A 202 -17.02 -6.82 5.36
C TYR A 202 -16.61 -7.40 4.00
N LEU A 203 -16.45 -8.73 3.90
CA LEU A 203 -16.10 -9.40 2.65
C LEU A 203 -17.33 -9.59 1.78
N LYS A 204 -18.48 -9.94 2.38
CA LYS A 204 -19.76 -10.10 1.67
C LYS A 204 -20.14 -8.83 0.91
N ASN A 205 -20.03 -7.68 1.57
CA ASN A 205 -20.42 -6.37 1.05
C ASN A 205 -19.32 -5.68 0.24
N ALA A 206 -18.10 -6.20 0.23
CA ALA A 206 -17.00 -5.70 -0.59
C ALA A 206 -17.23 -5.97 -2.08
N GLN A 207 -16.81 -5.04 -2.93
CA GLN A 207 -16.87 -5.18 -4.39
C GLN A 207 -15.54 -4.79 -5.04
N GLY A 208 -15.07 -5.57 -6.00
CA GLY A 208 -13.92 -5.19 -6.81
C GLY A 208 -14.24 -3.99 -7.72
N GLY A 209 -13.29 -3.07 -7.88
CA GLY A 209 -13.47 -1.94 -8.82
C GLY A 209 -13.60 -2.39 -10.28
N ASN A 210 -14.57 -1.84 -11.02
CA ASN A 210 -14.93 -2.28 -12.37
C ASN A 210 -14.32 -1.44 -13.50
N ILE A 211 -13.79 -0.28 -13.15
CA ILE A 211 -13.10 0.60 -14.10
C ILE A 211 -11.77 -0.06 -14.53
N ASN A 212 -11.16 0.34 -15.63
CA ASN A 212 -9.79 -0.05 -15.98
C ASN A 212 -8.99 1.20 -16.37
N PHE A 213 -7.67 1.16 -16.26
CA PHE A 213 -6.80 2.21 -16.81
C PHE A 213 -6.69 2.08 -18.34
N THR A 214 -7.81 2.21 -19.03
CA THR A 214 -7.94 2.11 -20.48
C THR A 214 -8.60 3.38 -21.02
N ASN A 215 -8.23 3.80 -22.24
CA ASN A 215 -8.82 4.96 -22.92
C ASN A 215 -8.78 6.26 -22.09
N ILE A 216 -7.71 6.47 -21.32
CA ILE A 216 -7.52 7.68 -20.54
C ILE A 216 -7.05 8.80 -21.46
N GLY A 217 -7.84 9.86 -21.51
CA GLY A 217 -7.57 11.07 -22.29
C GLY A 217 -7.98 12.32 -21.51
N LYS A 218 -7.87 13.46 -22.19
CA LYS A 218 -8.15 14.79 -21.61
C LYS A 218 -9.55 14.90 -20.98
N ASP A 219 -10.54 14.22 -21.55
CA ASP A 219 -11.93 14.33 -21.12
C ASP A 219 -12.36 13.20 -20.17
N THR A 220 -11.57 12.12 -20.06
CA THR A 220 -11.92 10.90 -19.31
C THR A 220 -11.04 10.64 -18.10
N TRP A 221 -9.92 11.37 -17.95
CA TRP A 221 -8.98 11.09 -16.86
C TRP A 221 -9.58 11.32 -15.47
N LYS A 222 -10.45 12.32 -15.28
CA LYS A 222 -11.11 12.54 -13.98
C LYS A 222 -12.01 11.36 -13.62
N THR A 223 -12.86 10.92 -14.54
CA THR A 223 -13.80 9.81 -14.31
C THR A 223 -13.11 8.47 -14.06
N ILE A 224 -11.90 8.28 -14.59
CA ILE A 224 -11.15 7.03 -14.44
C ILE A 224 -10.18 7.12 -13.25
N SER A 225 -9.26 8.09 -13.28
CA SER A 225 -8.16 8.22 -12.34
C SER A 225 -8.57 8.81 -11.00
N CYS A 226 -9.71 9.50 -10.90
CA CYS A 226 -10.26 10.02 -9.64
C CYS A 226 -11.43 9.19 -9.12
N SER A 227 -11.75 8.05 -9.74
CA SER A 227 -12.81 7.18 -9.23
C SER A 227 -12.39 6.48 -7.91
N PRO A 228 -13.31 6.37 -6.93
CA PRO A 228 -13.10 5.54 -5.73
C PRO A 228 -13.00 4.04 -6.06
N GLU A 229 -13.43 3.61 -7.26
CA GLU A 229 -13.26 2.24 -7.73
C GLU A 229 -11.80 1.89 -8.10
N LYS A 230 -10.88 2.87 -8.00
CA LYS A 230 -9.51 2.69 -8.46
C LYS A 230 -8.44 3.07 -7.47
N THR A 231 -7.45 2.18 -7.42
CA THR A 231 -6.20 2.32 -6.68
C THR A 231 -5.03 2.09 -7.64
N PHE A 232 -4.02 2.96 -7.58
CA PHE A 232 -2.79 2.80 -8.35
C PHE A 232 -1.92 1.67 -7.77
N ILE A 233 -1.18 0.94 -8.61
CA ILE A 233 -0.26 -0.11 -8.13
C ILE A 233 1.17 0.38 -7.90
N ASP A 234 1.56 1.47 -8.56
CA ASP A 234 2.90 2.03 -8.56
C ASP A 234 2.89 3.53 -8.92
N GLU A 235 4.03 4.18 -8.69
CA GLU A 235 4.24 5.60 -8.99
C GLU A 235 4.09 5.92 -10.49
N SER A 236 4.38 4.97 -11.39
CA SER A 236 4.30 5.19 -12.83
C SER A 236 2.86 5.40 -13.30
N GLN A 237 1.89 4.70 -12.69
CA GLN A 237 0.47 4.89 -12.98
C GLN A 237 -0.03 6.25 -12.47
N ILE A 238 0.39 6.67 -11.27
CA ILE A 238 0.05 8.01 -10.74
C ILE A 238 0.56 9.09 -11.70
N ARG A 239 1.83 8.99 -12.11
CA ARG A 239 2.45 9.91 -13.07
C ARG A 239 1.68 9.96 -14.39
N THR A 240 1.43 8.79 -14.99
CA THR A 240 0.88 8.68 -16.35
C THR A 240 -0.61 9.02 -16.41
N TYR A 241 -1.40 8.52 -15.47
CA TYR A 241 -2.86 8.55 -15.55
C TYR A 241 -3.50 9.66 -14.73
N PHE A 242 -2.80 10.23 -13.76
CA PHE A 242 -3.31 11.32 -12.92
C PHE A 242 -2.51 12.61 -13.12
N LEU A 243 -1.21 12.60 -12.80
CA LEU A 243 -0.42 13.83 -12.75
C LEU A 243 -0.19 14.48 -14.11
N ASN A 244 0.12 13.72 -15.16
CA ASN A 244 0.32 14.31 -16.49
C ASN A 244 -0.89 15.18 -16.95
N TYR A 245 -2.10 14.77 -16.59
CA TYR A 245 -3.33 15.51 -16.87
C TYR A 245 -3.54 16.67 -15.88
N LEU A 246 -3.50 16.39 -14.58
CA LEU A 246 -3.71 17.40 -13.55
C LEU A 246 -2.70 18.55 -13.65
N LEU A 247 -1.41 18.24 -13.80
CA LEU A 247 -0.33 19.22 -13.95
C LEU A 247 -0.50 20.08 -15.21
N THR A 248 -1.16 19.55 -16.25
CA THR A 248 -1.51 20.34 -17.45
C THR A 248 -2.63 21.34 -17.18
N GLU A 249 -3.59 21.00 -16.32
CA GLU A 249 -4.68 21.90 -15.90
C GLU A 249 -4.20 22.98 -14.92
N ILE A 250 -3.31 22.64 -13.97
CA ILE A 250 -2.93 23.56 -12.88
C ILE A 250 -1.78 24.51 -13.23
N LYS A 251 -0.95 24.21 -14.25
CA LYS A 251 0.19 25.06 -14.64
C LYS A 251 -0.26 26.31 -15.39
N ASP A 252 0.60 27.32 -15.44
CA ASP A 252 0.37 28.53 -16.21
C ASP A 252 0.25 28.23 -17.70
N LYS A 253 -0.62 28.98 -18.39
CA LYS A 253 -0.83 28.86 -19.84
C LYS A 253 0.50 29.03 -20.58
N ASN A 254 0.69 28.24 -21.65
CA ASN A 254 1.89 28.27 -22.51
C ASN A 254 3.24 27.97 -21.83
N THR A 255 3.23 27.40 -20.62
CA THR A 255 4.45 26.93 -19.94
C THR A 255 4.64 25.42 -20.13
N PRO A 256 5.88 24.92 -20.23
CA PRO A 256 6.11 23.49 -20.36
C PRO A 256 5.93 22.76 -19.03
N LEU A 257 5.51 21.50 -19.12
CA LEU A 257 5.72 20.49 -18.10
C LEU A 257 7.15 19.95 -18.27
N LEU A 258 7.98 20.09 -17.23
CA LEU A 258 9.33 19.54 -17.21
C LEU A 258 9.32 18.22 -16.45
N GLU A 259 9.95 17.18 -17.01
CA GLU A 259 9.94 15.81 -16.48
C GLU A 259 11.36 15.41 -16.04
N GLU A 260 11.45 14.71 -14.91
CA GLU A 260 12.67 14.24 -14.26
C GLU A 260 13.72 15.36 -14.20
N CYS A 261 13.56 16.27 -13.24
CA CYS A 261 14.40 17.48 -13.16
C CYS A 261 15.55 17.29 -12.17
N LYS A 262 16.79 17.37 -12.66
CA LYS A 262 17.99 17.44 -11.80
C LYS A 262 18.04 18.78 -11.07
N CYS A 263 18.33 18.72 -9.77
CA CYS A 263 18.34 19.86 -8.86
C CYS A 263 19.77 20.36 -8.61
N TYR A 264 19.97 21.68 -8.71
CA TYR A 264 21.26 22.33 -8.53
C TYR A 264 21.16 23.44 -7.48
N LYS A 265 22.08 23.44 -6.53
CA LYS A 265 22.25 24.50 -5.52
C LYS A 265 23.59 25.19 -5.79
N GLU A 266 23.60 26.51 -5.92
CA GLU A 266 24.81 27.30 -6.22
C GLU A 266 25.58 26.74 -7.43
N ASN A 267 24.87 26.33 -8.48
CA ASN A 267 25.39 25.66 -9.68
C ASN A 267 26.09 24.30 -9.47
N LYS A 268 26.09 23.77 -8.25
CA LYS A 268 26.53 22.39 -7.95
C LYS A 268 25.33 21.45 -7.94
N TYR A 269 25.51 20.27 -8.51
CA TYR A 269 24.48 19.24 -8.48
C TYR A 269 24.24 18.79 -7.03
N ASN A 270 23.00 18.88 -6.56
CA ASN A 270 22.63 18.58 -5.17
C ASN A 270 22.12 17.15 -4.98
N ASN A 271 22.46 16.22 -5.90
CA ASN A 271 22.02 14.82 -5.87
C ASN A 271 20.49 14.62 -5.75
N GLY A 272 19.69 15.62 -6.15
CA GLY A 272 18.23 15.57 -6.16
C GLY A 272 17.69 15.48 -7.58
N ILE A 273 16.73 14.58 -7.80
CA ILE A 273 15.92 14.51 -9.02
C ILE A 273 14.45 14.53 -8.58
N VAL A 274 13.69 15.49 -9.08
CA VAL A 274 12.24 15.60 -8.83
C VAL A 274 11.46 15.14 -10.06
N ASP A 275 10.30 14.50 -9.86
CA ASP A 275 9.50 13.94 -10.95
C ASP A 275 9.07 15.00 -11.98
N TYR A 276 8.57 16.15 -11.51
CA TYR A 276 8.19 17.25 -12.40
C TYR A 276 8.58 18.62 -11.86
N CYS A 277 8.70 19.58 -12.77
CA CYS A 277 8.61 21.01 -12.44
C CYS A 277 7.57 21.68 -13.35
N ILE A 278 6.67 22.47 -12.75
CA ILE A 278 5.68 23.27 -13.48
C ILE A 278 5.73 24.72 -13.04
N ARG A 279 5.24 25.63 -13.89
CA ARG A 279 5.13 27.04 -13.54
C ARG A 279 3.71 27.33 -13.04
N ILE A 280 3.57 27.92 -11.86
CA ILE A 280 2.29 28.37 -11.31
C ILE A 280 2.46 29.80 -10.80
N ASN A 281 1.60 30.70 -11.26
CA ASN A 281 1.62 32.12 -10.90
C ASN A 281 3.00 32.76 -11.11
N GLY A 282 3.71 32.36 -12.17
CA GLY A 282 5.03 32.87 -12.52
C GLY A 282 6.21 32.14 -11.86
N HIS A 283 5.98 31.28 -10.87
CA HIS A 283 7.02 30.58 -10.11
C HIS A 283 7.15 29.11 -10.54
N TRP A 284 8.38 28.59 -10.61
CA TRP A 284 8.62 27.16 -10.87
C TRP A 284 8.49 26.37 -9.58
N ILE A 285 7.54 25.44 -9.56
CA ILE A 285 7.21 24.60 -8.41
C ILE A 285 7.58 23.15 -8.74
N PRO A 286 8.45 22.50 -7.94
CA PRO A 286 8.72 21.07 -8.03
C PRO A 286 7.50 20.24 -7.59
N VAL A 287 7.28 19.10 -8.26
CA VAL A 287 6.23 18.13 -7.96
C VAL A 287 6.83 16.73 -7.82
N GLU A 288 6.68 16.12 -6.65
CA GLU A 288 7.13 14.75 -6.35
C GLU A 288 5.93 13.79 -6.33
N ALA A 289 6.08 12.61 -6.95
CA ALA A 289 5.05 11.58 -7.01
C ALA A 289 5.48 10.35 -6.20
N LYS A 290 4.67 9.95 -5.23
CA LYS A 290 4.83 8.70 -4.45
C LYS A 290 3.60 7.84 -4.58
N LEU A 291 3.74 6.52 -4.37
CA LEU A 291 2.56 5.66 -4.35
C LEU A 291 1.73 5.92 -3.09
N ASN A 292 2.40 5.98 -1.95
CA ASN A 292 1.84 6.30 -0.64
C ASN A 292 2.93 6.96 0.21
N ILE A 293 2.72 8.20 0.63
CA ILE A 293 3.74 8.98 1.34
C ILE A 293 4.06 8.37 2.72
N SER A 294 3.09 7.74 3.39
CA SER A 294 3.28 7.11 4.71
C SER A 294 4.22 5.89 4.67
N CYS A 295 4.50 5.36 3.48
CA CYS A 295 5.46 4.27 3.27
C CYS A 295 6.89 4.76 2.97
N GLU A 296 7.11 6.07 2.85
CA GLU A 296 8.42 6.64 2.56
C GLU A 296 9.25 6.80 3.83
N LYS A 297 10.58 6.57 3.73
CA LYS A 297 11.47 6.62 4.89
C LYS A 297 11.58 8.04 5.46
N ASP A 298 11.74 9.02 4.58
CA ASP A 298 11.89 10.43 4.96
C ASP A 298 11.55 11.31 3.74
N ILE A 299 10.25 11.56 3.55
CA ILE A 299 9.77 12.39 2.44
C ILE A 299 10.24 13.84 2.57
N LEU A 300 10.34 14.36 3.81
CA LEU A 300 10.73 15.75 4.06
C LEU A 300 12.20 15.98 3.68
N ALA A 301 13.12 15.09 4.07
CA ALA A 301 14.51 15.19 3.65
C ALA A 301 14.69 14.99 2.14
N GLN A 302 13.83 14.18 1.50
CA GLN A 302 13.83 14.07 0.04
C GLN A 302 13.42 15.39 -0.62
N VAL A 303 12.28 15.95 -0.21
CA VAL A 303 11.73 17.20 -0.77
C VAL A 303 12.65 18.39 -0.54
N ARG A 304 13.35 18.44 0.61
CA ARG A 304 14.34 19.46 0.91
C ARG A 304 15.41 19.61 -0.16
N LYS A 305 15.80 18.51 -0.82
CA LYS A 305 16.80 18.54 -1.92
C LYS A 305 16.34 19.39 -3.10
N TYR A 306 15.03 19.54 -3.27
CA TYR A 306 14.40 20.26 -4.37
C TYR A 306 14.05 21.70 -3.95
N THR A 307 13.52 21.87 -2.74
CA THR A 307 13.15 23.21 -2.23
C THR A 307 14.38 24.08 -1.95
N ASP A 308 15.52 23.47 -1.59
CA ASP A 308 16.79 24.20 -1.39
C ASP A 308 17.59 24.38 -2.70
N ALA A 309 17.08 23.89 -3.83
CA ALA A 309 17.73 24.06 -5.14
C ALA A 309 17.42 25.44 -5.74
N ASN A 310 18.42 26.05 -6.38
CA ASN A 310 18.27 27.31 -7.11
C ASN A 310 17.88 27.08 -8.57
N ASN A 311 18.17 25.91 -9.14
CA ASN A 311 17.87 25.62 -10.53
C ASN A 311 17.46 24.16 -10.74
N PHE A 312 16.58 23.96 -11.72
CA PHE A 312 16.14 22.66 -12.19
C PHE A 312 16.53 22.49 -13.67
N ILE A 313 16.94 21.29 -14.06
CA ILE A 313 17.21 20.94 -15.47
C ILE A 313 16.47 19.67 -15.81
N ALA A 314 15.55 19.74 -16.78
CA ALA A 314 14.80 18.57 -17.25
C ALA A 314 15.74 17.54 -17.90
N THR A 315 15.62 16.26 -17.53
CA THR A 315 16.41 15.18 -18.13
C THR A 315 15.61 14.31 -19.11
N LYS A 316 14.30 14.49 -19.17
CA LYS A 316 13.39 13.69 -19.98
C LYS A 316 12.36 14.55 -20.72
N GLY A 317 11.67 13.93 -21.67
CA GLY A 317 10.57 14.53 -22.44
C GLY A 317 11.04 15.55 -23.49
N LYS A 318 10.06 16.23 -24.09
CA LYS A 318 10.31 17.21 -25.17
C LYS A 318 11.14 18.42 -24.74
N ASN A 319 11.20 18.69 -23.44
CA ASN A 319 11.90 19.84 -22.87
C ASN A 319 13.26 19.46 -22.26
N LYS A 320 13.81 18.29 -22.56
CA LYS A 320 15.12 17.84 -22.07
C LYS A 320 16.19 18.92 -22.28
N GLY A 321 16.98 19.17 -21.24
CA GLY A 321 18.04 20.19 -21.22
C GLY A 321 17.56 21.59 -20.84
N LYS A 322 16.24 21.84 -20.80
CA LYS A 322 15.70 23.13 -20.36
C LYS A 322 16.02 23.38 -18.89
N ARG A 323 16.69 24.51 -18.64
CA ARG A 323 17.02 25.00 -17.30
C ARG A 323 16.00 26.05 -16.86
N VAL A 324 15.56 25.96 -15.61
CA VAL A 324 14.68 26.95 -14.98
C VAL A 324 15.19 27.29 -13.58
N THR A 325 14.97 28.54 -13.16
CA THR A 325 15.38 29.03 -11.84
C THR A 325 14.24 28.85 -10.85
N ASN A 326 14.60 28.39 -9.65
CA ASN A 326 13.72 28.28 -8.51
C ASN A 326 13.99 29.42 -7.53
N ASN A 327 12.94 30.09 -7.08
CA ASN A 327 12.96 31.21 -6.16
C ASN A 327 11.96 31.05 -5.02
N ASN A 328 11.50 29.83 -4.76
CA ASN A 328 10.57 29.51 -3.69
C ASN A 328 10.97 28.19 -3.03
N TYR A 329 10.38 27.93 -1.87
CA TYR A 329 10.67 26.73 -1.08
C TYR A 329 9.52 25.72 -1.08
N LEU A 330 8.58 25.84 -2.01
CA LEU A 330 7.39 25.01 -2.08
C LEU A 330 7.65 23.76 -2.91
N CYS A 331 6.99 22.67 -2.53
CA CYS A 331 6.89 21.46 -3.34
C CYS A 331 5.48 20.90 -3.22
N ILE A 332 4.90 20.51 -4.36
CA ILE A 332 3.68 19.71 -4.38
C ILE A 332 4.10 18.25 -4.25
N VAL A 333 3.56 17.53 -3.27
CA VAL A 333 3.74 16.08 -3.19
C VAL A 333 2.40 15.42 -3.47
N ALA A 334 2.41 14.49 -4.41
CA ALA A 334 1.25 13.76 -4.84
C ALA A 334 1.39 12.27 -4.50
N ASP A 335 0.29 11.67 -4.08
CA ASP A 335 0.18 10.22 -3.99
C ASP A 335 -1.19 9.70 -4.45
N MET A 336 -1.46 8.42 -4.20
CA MET A 336 -2.71 7.80 -4.62
C MET A 336 -3.95 8.38 -3.93
N PHE A 337 -3.80 9.10 -2.81
CA PHE A 337 -4.89 9.72 -2.08
C PHE A 337 -5.14 11.16 -2.50
N GLY A 338 -4.13 11.88 -3.00
CA GLY A 338 -4.30 13.26 -3.43
C GLY A 338 -3.02 14.08 -3.44
N LEU A 339 -3.16 15.38 -3.19
CA LEU A 339 -2.06 16.34 -3.16
C LEU A 339 -1.89 16.96 -1.77
N SER A 340 -0.63 17.17 -1.39
CA SER A 340 -0.20 17.93 -0.23
C SER A 340 0.85 18.97 -0.63
N LEU A 341 0.96 20.06 0.15
CA LEU A 341 2.01 21.06 -0.05
C LEU A 341 3.02 20.99 1.08
N ILE A 342 4.30 20.97 0.71
CA ILE A 342 5.42 21.00 1.63
C ILE A 342 6.22 22.29 1.40
N ASN A 343 6.67 22.90 2.50
CA ASN A 343 7.60 24.01 2.48
C ASN A 343 8.80 23.68 3.37
N LYS A 344 9.99 23.65 2.77
CA LYS A 344 11.24 23.20 3.40
C LYS A 344 11.08 21.82 4.07
N ASN A 345 10.77 21.80 5.36
CA ASN A 345 10.71 20.61 6.19
C ASN A 345 9.34 20.39 6.84
N GLN A 346 8.27 21.02 6.35
CA GLN A 346 6.96 20.91 6.96
C GLN A 346 5.84 20.83 5.92
N PHE A 347 4.85 19.98 6.20
CA PHE A 347 3.57 20.00 5.50
C PHE A 347 2.79 21.26 5.87
N LEU A 348 2.48 22.10 4.87
CA LEU A 348 1.66 23.29 5.05
C LEU A 348 0.17 23.00 4.87
N TYR A 349 -0.13 22.18 3.86
CA TYR A 349 -1.50 21.78 3.54
C TYR A 349 -1.53 20.27 3.34
N GLY A 350 -2.38 19.60 4.12
CA GLY A 350 -2.51 18.15 4.15
C GLY A 350 -1.38 17.47 4.91
N ASN A 351 -1.44 16.15 4.97
CA ASN A 351 -0.40 15.30 5.52
C ASN A 351 -0.46 13.93 4.80
N PRO A 352 0.46 12.98 5.09
CA PRO A 352 0.49 11.68 4.43
C PRO A 352 -0.80 10.85 4.56
N GLU A 353 -1.61 11.06 5.61
CA GLU A 353 -2.86 10.33 5.84
C GLU A 353 -4.09 11.06 5.31
N ASN A 354 -4.03 12.39 5.26
CA ASN A 354 -5.12 13.26 4.83
C ASN A 354 -4.58 14.37 3.92
N PRO A 355 -4.48 14.12 2.59
CA PRO A 355 -4.06 15.14 1.64
C PRO A 355 -5.05 16.30 1.61
N ALA A 356 -4.54 17.50 1.33
CA ALA A 356 -5.36 18.72 1.30
C ALA A 356 -6.33 18.75 0.12
N TRP A 357 -5.94 18.18 -1.01
CA TRP A 357 -6.80 18.01 -2.18
C TRP A 357 -6.92 16.53 -2.48
N LYS A 358 -8.03 15.92 -2.07
CA LYS A 358 -8.22 14.48 -2.24
C LYS A 358 -8.44 14.17 -3.72
N ARG A 359 -7.81 13.10 -4.18
CA ARG A 359 -7.89 12.62 -5.56
C ARG A 359 -9.35 12.47 -6.02
N GLU A 360 -10.19 11.90 -5.18
CA GLU A 360 -11.60 11.64 -5.49
C GLU A 360 -12.44 12.91 -5.61
N GLU A 361 -12.05 14.00 -4.95
CA GLU A 361 -12.77 15.27 -5.02
C GLU A 361 -12.63 15.92 -6.41
N PHE A 362 -11.53 15.66 -7.12
CA PHE A 362 -11.35 16.13 -8.50
C PHE A 362 -12.38 15.55 -9.48
N LEU A 363 -13.08 14.48 -9.11
CA LEU A 363 -14.15 13.90 -9.94
C LEU A 363 -15.37 14.81 -10.05
N TYR A 364 -15.71 15.52 -8.97
CA TYR A 364 -16.96 16.28 -8.88
C TYR A 364 -16.75 17.78 -8.64
N ASN A 365 -15.59 18.18 -8.10
CA ASN A 365 -15.32 19.56 -7.73
C ASN A 365 -14.54 20.28 -8.84
N THR A 366 -15.25 21.07 -9.65
CA THR A 366 -14.66 21.85 -10.74
C THR A 366 -13.79 23.01 -10.25
N THR A 367 -13.95 23.48 -9.00
CA THR A 367 -13.17 24.61 -8.45
C THR A 367 -11.91 24.15 -7.74
N LEU A 368 -11.66 22.84 -7.62
CA LEU A 368 -10.54 22.32 -6.84
C LEU A 368 -9.17 22.74 -7.41
N VAL A 369 -9.07 22.81 -8.74
CA VAL A 369 -7.89 23.32 -9.45
C VAL A 369 -7.64 24.80 -9.12
N ASP A 370 -8.70 25.62 -9.13
CA ASP A 370 -8.59 27.05 -8.81
C ASP A 370 -8.21 27.26 -7.34
N ASN A 371 -8.81 26.48 -6.43
CA ASN A 371 -8.47 26.50 -5.01
C ASN A 371 -7.00 26.14 -4.78
N LEU A 372 -6.48 25.11 -5.44
CA LEU A 372 -5.06 24.75 -5.36
C LEU A 372 -4.16 25.89 -5.86
N ARG A 373 -4.48 26.48 -7.02
CA ARG A 373 -3.72 27.61 -7.57
C ARG A 373 -3.76 28.83 -6.66
N PHE A 374 -4.90 29.09 -6.02
CA PHE A 374 -5.08 30.17 -5.06
C PHE A 374 -4.22 29.94 -3.80
N SER A 375 -4.29 28.76 -3.17
CA SER A 375 -3.47 28.44 -1.99
C SER A 375 -1.97 28.57 -2.27
N ILE A 376 -1.50 28.14 -3.45
CA ILE A 376 -0.10 28.31 -3.87
C ILE A 376 0.24 29.80 -4.02
N ARG A 377 -0.66 30.62 -4.60
CA ARG A 377 -0.45 32.06 -4.73
C ARG A 377 -0.24 32.74 -3.38
N GLU A 378 -1.11 32.47 -2.41
CA GLU A 378 -1.06 33.09 -1.08
C GLU A 378 0.27 32.76 -0.38
N LEU A 379 0.72 31.50 -0.48
CA LEU A 379 2.01 31.10 0.09
C LEU A 379 3.22 31.78 -0.58
N LEU A 380 3.16 32.00 -1.90
CA LEU A 380 4.24 32.67 -2.63
C LEU A 380 4.32 34.16 -2.30
N ILE A 381 3.19 34.81 -2.02
CA ILE A 381 3.16 36.20 -1.56
C ILE A 381 3.83 36.30 -0.18
N ASN A 382 3.45 35.43 0.75
CA ASN A 382 3.94 35.43 2.13
C ASN A 382 5.43 35.00 2.28
N GLN A 383 6.07 34.48 1.24
CA GLN A 383 7.51 34.16 1.25
C GLN A 383 8.39 35.33 0.77
N ASN A 384 7.81 36.34 0.12
CA ASN A 384 8.51 37.48 -0.47
C ASN A 384 8.27 38.80 0.27
N GLY A 385 7.48 38.79 1.35
CA GLY A 385 7.38 39.84 2.36
C GLY A 385 7.99 39.34 3.67
#